data_AF-A0A2N7DAM1-F1
#
_entry.id   AF-A0A2N7DAM1-F1
#
_cell.length_a   1.000
_cell.length_b   1.000
_cell.length_c   1.000
_cell.angle_alpha   90.00
_cell.angle_beta   90.00
_cell.angle_gamma   90.00
#
_symmetry.space_group_name_H-M   'P 1'
#
loop_
_entity.id
_entity.type
_entity.pdbx_description
1 polymer ?
#
loop_
_entity_poly.entity_id
_entity_poly.type
_entity_poly.pdbx_seq_one_letter_code
_entity_poly.pdbx_strand_id
1 'polypeptide(L)'
;MKYRLLLIAASIAGLVGCPDDSNQNNRIEQQTFTIEVKNVTANQPLSPLAILLHDDSFSLFTVGDAASTELEQLAESGDNSSLLELKATESQIYDSISGSGVILPSQSDKVTITADPYQSSHLSVATMLVNTNDGFLGESGILIQGFDIGDQQTVMMNVWDAGSEMNSETQSTIPGPAGGGEGFNAQRDDSDKVSFHPGVISQDDGLTTSILNSTHRFLNPGAALVITRIE
;
A
#
# COMPACT_ATOMS: atom_id res chain seq x y z
N MET A 1 -49.49 26.36 82.76
CA MET A 1 -48.91 25.34 81.86
C MET A 1 -48.85 25.89 80.44
N LYS A 2 -47.66 26.32 79.96
CA LYS A 2 -47.32 26.42 78.53
C LYS A 2 -45.81 26.27 78.41
N TYR A 3 -45.37 25.08 77.98
CA TYR A 3 -43.96 24.78 77.70
C TYR A 3 -43.57 25.37 76.35
N ARG A 4 -42.42 26.06 76.28
CA ARG A 4 -41.76 26.47 75.05
C ARG A 4 -40.73 25.39 74.69
N LEU A 5 -40.92 24.69 73.58
CA LEU A 5 -39.91 23.83 72.97
C LEU A 5 -39.14 24.66 71.92
N LEU A 6 -37.82 24.75 72.09
CA LEU A 6 -36.87 25.20 71.07
C LEU A 6 -36.44 23.97 70.26
N LEU A 7 -36.62 24.02 68.93
CA LEU A 7 -36.08 23.05 67.98
C LEU A 7 -34.80 23.63 67.37
N ILE A 8 -33.68 22.94 67.60
CA ILE A 8 -32.38 23.21 66.98
C ILE A 8 -32.32 22.41 65.67
N ALA A 9 -32.20 23.10 64.54
CA ALA A 9 -31.96 22.47 63.24
C ALA A 9 -30.45 22.27 63.06
N ALA A 10 -30.02 21.01 62.96
CA ALA A 10 -28.64 20.65 62.63
C ALA A 10 -28.53 20.47 61.11
N SER A 11 -27.73 21.33 60.47
CA SER A 11 -27.42 21.27 59.04
C SER A 11 -26.25 20.29 58.81
N ILE A 12 -26.53 19.17 58.15
CA ILE A 12 -25.50 18.22 57.69
C ILE A 12 -25.02 18.69 56.31
N ALA A 13 -23.77 19.14 56.21
CA ALA A 13 -23.12 19.44 54.94
C ALA A 13 -22.67 18.13 54.29
N GLY A 14 -23.28 17.76 53.16
CA GLY A 14 -22.81 16.67 52.32
C GLY A 14 -21.63 17.12 51.47
N LEU A 15 -20.43 16.61 51.77
CA LEU A 15 -19.31 16.65 50.84
C LEU A 15 -19.55 15.59 49.77
N VAL A 16 -19.89 16.03 48.56
CA VAL A 16 -19.87 15.19 47.36
C VAL A 16 -18.41 15.11 46.91
N GLY A 17 -17.75 13.98 47.20
CA GLY A 17 -16.46 13.64 46.60
C GLY A 17 -16.67 13.21 45.16
N CYS A 18 -16.03 13.89 44.21
CA CYS A 18 -15.85 13.38 42.86
C CYS A 18 -14.93 12.15 42.93
N PRO A 19 -15.29 11.00 42.32
CA PRO A 19 -14.34 9.93 42.11
C PRO A 19 -13.40 10.38 40.98
N ASP A 20 -12.14 10.58 41.35
CA ASP A 20 -11.03 10.76 40.41
C ASP A 20 -10.67 9.36 39.88
N ASP A 21 -11.26 8.99 38.74
CA ASP A 21 -11.03 7.69 38.10
C ASP A 21 -9.86 7.85 37.13
N SER A 22 -8.65 7.88 37.68
CA SER A 22 -7.40 7.87 36.92
C SER A 22 -7.13 6.47 36.36
N ASN A 23 -8.00 6.00 35.47
CA ASN A 23 -7.68 4.91 34.56
C ASN A 23 -7.08 5.52 33.29
N GLN A 24 -5.79 5.88 33.37
CA GLN A 24 -4.92 6.02 32.20
C GLN A 24 -4.78 4.63 31.57
N ASN A 25 -5.86 4.13 30.97
CA ASN A 25 -5.74 3.15 29.92
C ASN A 25 -4.91 3.86 28.86
N ASN A 26 -3.67 3.44 28.65
CA ASN A 26 -2.95 3.68 27.41
C ASN A 26 -3.79 3.03 26.30
N ARG A 27 -4.89 3.68 25.92
CA ARG A 27 -5.49 3.47 24.61
C ARG A 27 -4.41 3.93 23.67
N ILE A 28 -3.75 2.97 23.05
CA ILE A 28 -2.99 3.23 21.85
C ILE A 28 -3.98 3.94 20.93
N GLU A 29 -3.78 5.24 20.71
CA GLU A 29 -4.53 5.96 19.71
C GLU A 29 -4.07 5.41 18.37
N GLN A 30 -4.80 4.41 17.90
CA GLN A 30 -4.68 3.90 16.56
C GLN A 30 -4.87 5.06 15.59
N GLN A 31 -4.03 5.11 14.57
CA GLN A 31 -4.08 6.13 13.54
C GLN A 31 -4.69 5.53 12.29
N THR A 32 -5.75 6.12 11.78
CA THR A 32 -6.43 5.61 10.59
C THR A 32 -6.01 6.45 9.39
N PHE A 33 -5.59 5.78 8.33
CA PHE A 33 -5.15 6.40 7.08
C PHE A 33 -6.04 5.95 5.92
N THR A 34 -6.30 6.86 4.99
CA THR A 34 -6.76 6.51 3.65
C THR A 34 -5.58 6.51 2.69
N ILE A 35 -5.42 5.42 1.96
CA ILE A 35 -4.41 5.20 0.93
C ILE A 35 -5.14 5.21 -0.40
N GLU A 36 -4.96 6.26 -1.20
CA GLU A 36 -5.55 6.37 -2.53
C GLU A 36 -4.45 6.30 -3.59
N VAL A 37 -4.57 5.37 -4.54
CA VAL A 37 -3.66 5.26 -5.68
C VAL A 37 -4.43 5.55 -6.95
N LYS A 38 -4.01 6.59 -7.68
CA LYS A 38 -4.54 6.95 -8.98
C LYS A 38 -3.63 6.44 -10.09
N ASN A 39 -4.19 5.64 -11.00
CA ASN A 39 -3.52 5.24 -12.22
C ASN A 39 -3.44 6.42 -13.20
N VAL A 40 -2.24 6.92 -13.48
CA VAL A 40 -2.02 8.03 -14.44
C VAL A 40 -1.50 7.57 -15.79
N THR A 41 -1.39 6.25 -15.99
CA THR A 41 -1.03 5.67 -17.29
C THR A 41 -2.21 5.71 -18.28
N ALA A 42 -1.93 5.43 -19.55
CA ALA A 42 -2.93 5.44 -20.62
C ALA A 42 -3.60 4.07 -20.83
N ASN A 43 -2.84 3.04 -21.20
CA ASN A 43 -3.39 1.70 -21.51
C ASN A 43 -2.71 0.60 -20.67
N GLN A 44 -2.41 0.93 -19.41
CA GLN A 44 -1.87 -0.01 -18.43
C GLN A 44 -2.86 -0.09 -17.25
N PRO A 45 -3.76 -1.10 -17.22
CA PRO A 45 -4.50 -1.40 -16.00
C PRO A 45 -3.52 -1.77 -14.89
N LEU A 46 -3.84 -1.42 -13.64
CA LEU A 46 -3.06 -1.83 -12.48
C LEU A 46 -3.74 -3.00 -11.78
N SER A 47 -2.98 -3.98 -11.30
CA SER A 47 -3.52 -5.06 -10.46
C SER A 47 -4.01 -4.51 -9.10
N PRO A 48 -4.73 -5.30 -8.28
CA PRO A 48 -5.09 -4.87 -6.93
C PRO A 48 -3.84 -4.46 -6.12
N LEU A 49 -3.96 -3.37 -5.35
CA LEU A 49 -2.87 -2.86 -4.52
C LEU A 49 -2.48 -3.89 -3.45
N ALA A 50 -1.20 -4.12 -3.23
CA ALA A 50 -0.66 -4.63 -1.96
C ALA A 50 -0.26 -3.44 -1.10
N ILE A 51 -0.80 -3.34 0.11
CA ILE A 51 -0.41 -2.33 1.09
C ILE A 51 0.06 -3.05 2.35
N LEU A 52 1.25 -2.69 2.84
CA LEU A 52 1.89 -3.28 4.01
C LEU A 52 2.20 -2.19 5.04
N LEU A 53 1.79 -2.40 6.29
CA LEU A 53 2.22 -1.60 7.43
C LEU A 53 3.30 -2.33 8.20
N HIS A 54 4.44 -1.66 8.41
CA HIS A 54 5.62 -2.30 8.97
C HIS A 54 6.51 -1.32 9.75
N ASP A 55 7.53 -1.83 10.43
CA ASP A 55 8.61 -1.03 11.04
C ASP A 55 9.71 -0.65 10.03
N ASP A 56 10.76 0.04 10.49
CA ASP A 56 11.87 0.51 9.66
C ASP A 56 12.86 -0.59 9.24
N SER A 57 12.70 -1.82 9.74
CA SER A 57 13.59 -2.94 9.43
C SER A 57 13.09 -3.80 8.26
N PHE A 58 11.84 -3.63 7.84
CA PHE A 58 11.31 -4.24 6.60
C PHE A 58 11.43 -3.27 5.41
N SER A 59 11.78 -3.84 4.25
CA SER A 59 11.77 -3.17 2.96
C SER A 59 11.08 -4.09 1.96
N LEU A 60 10.10 -3.54 1.22
CA LEU A 60 9.39 -4.29 0.19
C LEU A 60 10.31 -4.63 -0.99
N PHE A 61 11.19 -3.70 -1.36
CA PHE A 61 12.25 -3.92 -2.33
C PHE A 61 13.36 -2.88 -2.16
N THR A 62 14.56 -3.22 -2.61
CA THR A 62 15.69 -2.31 -2.72
C THR A 62 16.17 -2.27 -4.16
N VAL A 63 16.37 -1.07 -4.71
CA VAL A 63 16.85 -0.90 -6.08
C VAL A 63 18.24 -1.52 -6.23
N GLY A 64 18.41 -2.36 -7.24
CA GLY A 64 19.66 -3.08 -7.53
C GLY A 64 19.80 -4.43 -6.84
N ASP A 65 18.88 -4.77 -5.92
CA ASP A 65 18.76 -6.09 -5.31
C ASP A 65 17.70 -6.92 -6.04
N ALA A 66 17.79 -8.24 -5.88
CA ALA A 66 16.81 -9.17 -6.44
C ALA A 66 15.42 -8.97 -5.80
N ALA A 67 14.37 -9.05 -6.60
CA ALA A 67 13.00 -9.07 -6.08
C ALA A 67 12.76 -10.35 -5.24
N SER A 68 11.95 -10.21 -4.18
CA SER A 68 11.46 -11.36 -3.43
C SER A 68 10.49 -12.16 -4.30
N THR A 69 10.32 -13.46 -4.02
CA THR A 69 9.39 -14.30 -4.77
C THR A 69 7.95 -13.78 -4.68
N GLU A 70 7.56 -13.19 -3.55
CA GLU A 70 6.25 -12.60 -3.36
C GLU A 70 6.05 -11.33 -4.21
N LEU A 71 7.10 -10.52 -4.36
CA LEU A 71 7.06 -9.35 -5.24
C LEU A 71 7.03 -9.75 -6.71
N GLU A 72 7.75 -10.81 -7.09
CA GLU A 72 7.69 -11.37 -8.45
C GLU A 72 6.31 -11.89 -8.79
N GLN A 73 5.68 -12.64 -7.88
CA GLN A 73 4.32 -13.11 -8.09
C GLN A 73 3.35 -11.94 -8.33
N LEU A 74 3.50 -10.84 -7.59
CA LEU A 74 2.75 -9.62 -7.87
C LEU A 74 3.09 -9.07 -9.27
N ALA A 75 4.38 -8.86 -9.55
CA ALA A 75 4.86 -8.18 -10.74
C ALA A 75 4.57 -8.94 -12.04
N GLU A 76 4.49 -10.27 -11.99
CA GLU A 76 4.28 -11.12 -13.18
C GLU A 76 2.83 -11.59 -13.35
N SER A 77 2.02 -11.60 -12.28
CA SER A 77 0.65 -12.13 -12.37
C SER A 77 -0.43 -11.17 -11.89
N GLY A 78 -0.04 -10.11 -11.19
CA GLY A 78 -0.95 -9.21 -10.49
C GLY A 78 -1.56 -9.82 -9.22
N ASP A 79 -1.19 -11.05 -8.84
CA ASP A 79 -1.60 -11.68 -7.59
C ASP A 79 -0.75 -11.17 -6.43
N ASN A 80 -1.42 -10.50 -5.50
CA ASN A 80 -0.79 -9.90 -4.33
C ASN A 80 -0.89 -10.75 -3.06
N SER A 81 -1.50 -11.93 -3.14
CA SER A 81 -1.81 -12.76 -1.96
C SER A 81 -0.58 -13.08 -1.12
N SER A 82 0.52 -13.50 -1.76
CA SER A 82 1.75 -13.86 -1.05
C SER A 82 2.41 -12.68 -0.33
N LEU A 83 2.37 -11.47 -0.91
CA LEU A 83 2.82 -10.26 -0.21
C LEU A 83 1.97 -9.97 1.03
N LEU A 84 0.65 -10.13 0.92
CA LEU A 84 -0.26 -9.89 2.04
C LEU A 84 -0.07 -10.94 3.16
N GLU A 85 0.28 -12.17 2.80
CA GLU A 85 0.55 -13.25 3.75
C GLU A 85 1.86 -13.09 4.52
N LEU A 86 2.78 -12.21 4.08
CA LEU A 86 4.03 -11.93 4.80
C LEU A 86 3.82 -11.49 6.24
N LYS A 87 2.69 -10.86 6.61
CA LYS A 87 2.39 -10.52 8.02
C LYS A 87 2.31 -11.73 8.95
N ALA A 88 2.12 -12.93 8.42
CA ALA A 88 2.10 -14.17 9.20
C ALA A 88 3.50 -14.74 9.46
N THR A 89 4.50 -14.33 8.68
CA THR A 89 5.86 -14.88 8.70
C THR A 89 6.92 -13.86 9.10
N GLU A 90 6.71 -12.59 8.75
CA GLU A 90 7.59 -11.46 9.03
C GLU A 90 7.07 -10.65 10.21
N SER A 91 7.78 -10.73 11.33
CA SER A 91 7.40 -10.04 12.58
C SER A 91 7.38 -8.51 12.50
N GLN A 92 8.00 -7.96 11.46
CA GLN A 92 8.15 -6.55 11.16
C GLN A 92 6.91 -5.98 10.48
N ILE A 93 6.05 -6.83 9.91
CA ILE A 93 4.82 -6.44 9.21
C ILE A 93 3.64 -6.66 10.15
N TYR A 94 2.98 -5.58 10.52
CA TYR A 94 1.91 -5.58 11.51
C TYR A 94 0.52 -5.72 10.89
N ASP A 95 0.34 -5.18 9.69
CA ASP A 95 -0.88 -5.40 8.92
C ASP A 95 -0.62 -5.34 7.42
N SER A 96 -1.55 -5.91 6.67
CA SER A 96 -1.52 -5.97 5.22
C SER A 96 -2.95 -5.97 4.68
N ILE A 97 -3.19 -5.21 3.62
CA ILE A 97 -4.51 -5.11 2.99
C ILE A 97 -4.40 -5.04 1.46
N SER A 98 -5.35 -5.69 0.80
CA SER A 98 -5.51 -5.63 -0.66
C SER A 98 -6.35 -4.43 -1.07
N GLY A 99 -6.08 -3.91 -2.27
CA GLY A 99 -7.00 -3.04 -2.98
C GLY A 99 -8.33 -3.72 -3.33
N SER A 100 -9.32 -2.91 -3.70
CA SER A 100 -10.68 -3.36 -4.07
C SER A 100 -10.73 -4.12 -5.40
N GLY A 101 -9.71 -3.97 -6.25
CA GLY A 101 -9.63 -4.61 -7.55
C GLY A 101 -8.67 -3.93 -8.52
N VAL A 102 -8.82 -4.26 -9.80
CA VAL A 102 -8.03 -3.67 -10.88
C VAL A 102 -8.30 -2.17 -11.01
N ILE A 103 -7.25 -1.36 -11.11
CA ILE A 103 -7.34 0.09 -11.30
C ILE A 103 -7.16 0.42 -12.78
N LEU A 104 -8.28 0.69 -13.47
CA LEU A 104 -8.26 1.09 -14.86
C LEU A 104 -7.55 2.45 -15.05
N PRO A 105 -7.04 2.74 -16.26
CA PRO A 105 -6.46 4.04 -16.60
C PRO A 105 -7.33 5.22 -16.17
N SER A 106 -6.71 6.25 -15.59
CA SER A 106 -7.35 7.45 -15.04
C SER A 106 -8.32 7.21 -13.86
N GLN A 107 -8.46 5.98 -13.35
CA GLN A 107 -9.23 5.67 -12.16
C GLN A 107 -8.33 5.62 -10.91
N SER A 108 -8.96 5.60 -9.75
CA SER A 108 -8.30 5.40 -8.46
C SER A 108 -8.90 4.21 -7.72
N ASP A 109 -8.11 3.60 -6.85
CA ASP A 109 -8.61 2.78 -5.75
C ASP A 109 -8.21 3.43 -4.42
N LYS A 110 -9.05 3.25 -3.41
CA LYS A 110 -8.85 3.85 -2.09
C LYS A 110 -9.17 2.84 -1.00
N VAL A 111 -8.19 2.63 -0.13
CA VAL A 111 -8.26 1.68 0.98
C VAL A 111 -8.07 2.42 2.29
N THR A 112 -8.74 1.96 3.34
CA THR A 112 -8.54 2.44 4.70
C THR A 112 -7.71 1.43 5.47
N ILE A 113 -6.69 1.90 6.19
CA ILE A 113 -5.85 1.06 7.04
C ILE A 113 -5.63 1.74 8.40
N THR A 114 -5.52 0.94 9.44
CA THR A 114 -5.34 1.41 10.81
C THR A 114 -3.99 0.95 11.35
N ALA A 115 -3.16 1.92 11.72
CA ALA A 115 -1.80 1.73 12.21
C ALA A 115 -1.73 1.87 13.74
N ASP A 116 -0.93 1.03 14.38
CA ASP A 116 -0.44 1.28 15.74
C ASP A 116 0.85 2.11 15.63
N PRO A 117 0.85 3.40 16.03
CA PRO A 117 2.01 4.27 15.83
C PRO A 117 3.26 3.84 16.61
N TYR A 118 3.13 2.95 17.60
CA TYR A 118 4.25 2.39 18.37
C TYR A 118 4.86 1.13 17.74
N GLN A 119 4.20 0.56 16.73
CA GLN A 119 4.65 -0.64 16.02
C GLN A 119 4.92 -0.31 14.55
N SER A 120 3.86 0.05 13.81
CA SER A 120 3.92 0.37 12.39
C SER A 120 4.28 1.84 12.17
N SER A 121 5.52 2.10 11.78
CA SER A 121 6.02 3.44 11.45
C SER A 121 6.03 3.74 9.94
N HIS A 122 6.00 2.69 9.11
CA HIS A 122 6.17 2.77 7.67
C HIS A 122 5.02 2.07 6.93
N LEU A 123 4.79 2.55 5.70
CA LEU A 123 3.84 2.01 4.73
C LEU A 123 4.59 1.68 3.43
N SER A 124 4.41 0.47 2.91
CA SER A 124 4.81 0.12 1.55
C SER A 124 3.57 -0.17 0.70
N VAL A 125 3.63 0.21 -0.57
CA VAL A 125 2.54 0.00 -1.54
C VAL A 125 3.13 -0.56 -2.83
N ALA A 126 2.50 -1.60 -3.41
CA ALA A 126 2.85 -2.07 -4.75
C ALA A 126 1.63 -2.53 -5.56
N THR A 127 1.76 -2.46 -6.89
CA THR A 127 0.77 -2.97 -7.85
C THR A 127 1.42 -3.20 -9.21
N MET A 128 0.98 -4.22 -9.95
CA MET A 128 1.50 -4.56 -11.27
C MET A 128 0.93 -3.65 -12.36
N LEU A 129 1.72 -3.29 -13.37
CA LEU A 129 1.21 -2.87 -14.67
C LEU A 129 0.87 -4.11 -15.50
N VAL A 130 -0.41 -4.45 -15.64
CA VAL A 130 -0.77 -5.79 -16.14
C VAL A 130 -0.37 -6.04 -17.61
N ASN A 131 -0.19 -5.01 -18.44
CA ASN A 131 0.30 -5.17 -19.81
C ASN A 131 1.83 -4.96 -19.88
N THR A 132 2.55 -5.57 -18.93
CA THR A 132 4.02 -5.71 -18.87
C THR A 132 4.37 -7.14 -18.45
N ASN A 133 5.63 -7.54 -18.63
CA ASN A 133 6.13 -8.84 -18.21
C ASN A 133 6.16 -8.91 -16.67
N ASP A 134 6.98 -8.04 -16.07
CA ASP A 134 7.24 -7.98 -14.63
C ASP A 134 7.32 -6.52 -14.12
N GLY A 135 6.62 -5.61 -14.79
CA GLY A 135 6.58 -4.20 -14.45
C GLY A 135 5.60 -3.90 -13.31
N PHE A 136 6.05 -3.16 -12.30
CA PHE A 136 5.24 -2.80 -11.15
C PHE A 136 5.43 -1.33 -10.73
N LEU A 137 4.41 -0.74 -10.11
CA LEU A 137 4.52 0.50 -9.35
C LEU A 137 4.76 0.12 -7.89
N GLY A 138 5.74 0.75 -7.24
CA GLY A 138 6.09 0.41 -5.87
C GLY A 138 6.72 1.56 -5.12
N GLU A 139 6.34 1.71 -3.86
CA GLU A 139 7.01 2.56 -2.88
C GLU A 139 7.31 1.71 -1.64
N SER A 140 8.58 1.68 -1.23
CA SER A 140 9.06 0.87 -0.10
C SER A 140 9.40 1.78 1.08
N GLY A 141 8.68 1.62 2.18
CA GLY A 141 9.00 2.26 3.45
C GLY A 141 8.74 3.77 3.48
N ILE A 142 7.54 4.20 3.13
CA ILE A 142 7.10 5.58 3.34
C ILE A 142 6.86 5.78 4.84
N LEU A 143 7.57 6.72 5.46
CA LEU A 143 7.33 7.08 6.86
C LEU A 143 5.94 7.74 7.00
N ILE A 144 5.10 7.18 7.86
CA ILE A 144 3.75 7.70 8.15
C ILE A 144 3.63 8.30 9.57
N GLN A 145 4.69 8.21 10.37
CA GLN A 145 4.76 8.89 11.66
C GLN A 145 4.80 10.40 11.47
N GLY A 146 4.14 11.13 12.38
CA GLY A 146 4.14 12.58 12.41
C GLY A 146 3.04 13.24 11.59
N PHE A 147 2.14 12.48 10.97
CA PHE A 147 0.91 13.02 10.39
C PHE A 147 -0.03 13.46 11.51
N ASP A 148 -0.51 14.70 11.46
CA ASP A 148 -1.68 15.15 12.20
C ASP A 148 -2.97 14.74 11.47
N ILE A 149 -4.10 14.75 12.18
CA ILE A 149 -5.40 14.44 11.55
C ILE A 149 -5.69 15.48 10.46
N GLY A 150 -5.94 15.00 9.24
CA GLY A 150 -6.16 15.82 8.06
C GLY A 150 -4.89 16.09 7.24
N ASP A 151 -3.71 15.72 7.74
CA ASP A 151 -2.47 15.81 6.96
C ASP A 151 -2.50 14.84 5.79
N GLN A 152 -1.91 15.30 4.68
CA GLN A 152 -1.85 14.58 3.43
C GLN A 152 -0.45 14.65 2.84
N GLN A 153 0.02 13.51 2.34
CA GLN A 153 1.22 13.40 1.53
C GLN A 153 0.87 12.81 0.16
N THR A 154 1.43 13.40 -0.90
CA THR A 154 1.37 12.84 -2.24
C THR A 154 2.74 12.33 -2.65
N VAL A 155 2.80 11.09 -3.12
CA VAL A 155 4.00 10.43 -3.65
C VAL A 155 3.72 10.07 -5.10
N MET A 156 4.64 10.42 -6.00
CA MET A 156 4.56 10.05 -7.41
C MET A 156 5.32 8.74 -7.61
N MET A 157 4.58 7.68 -7.94
CA MET A 157 5.11 6.33 -8.00
C MET A 157 5.77 6.07 -9.36
N ASN A 158 7.04 5.66 -9.32
CA ASN A 158 7.75 5.22 -10.51
C ASN A 158 7.41 3.77 -10.85
N VAL A 159 7.50 3.45 -12.12
CA VAL A 159 7.43 2.10 -12.66
C VAL A 159 8.80 1.46 -12.56
N TRP A 160 8.83 0.35 -11.85
CA TRP A 160 9.95 -0.54 -11.65
C TRP A 160 9.77 -1.79 -12.49
N ASP A 161 10.89 -2.42 -12.74
CA ASP A 161 11.06 -3.71 -13.39
C ASP A 161 11.60 -4.64 -12.32
N ALA A 162 10.95 -5.79 -12.08
CA ALA A 162 11.38 -6.73 -11.05
C ALA A 162 12.73 -7.39 -11.40
N GLY A 163 13.05 -7.44 -12.68
CA GLY A 163 14.26 -8.05 -13.24
C GLY A 163 14.18 -9.56 -13.28
N SER A 164 13.00 -10.14 -13.10
CA SER A 164 12.78 -11.59 -13.08
C SER A 164 12.47 -12.11 -14.48
N GLU A 165 11.73 -11.36 -15.29
CA GLU A 165 11.41 -11.72 -16.68
C GLU A 165 11.92 -10.69 -17.70
N MET A 166 12.42 -11.18 -18.83
CA MET A 166 12.77 -10.30 -19.93
C MET A 166 11.54 -9.57 -20.46
N ASN A 167 11.66 -8.25 -20.65
CA ASN A 167 10.69 -7.37 -21.32
C ASN A 167 10.51 -7.67 -22.82
N SER A 168 10.00 -8.86 -23.12
CA SER A 168 9.86 -9.38 -24.48
C SER A 168 8.58 -8.89 -25.17
N GLU A 169 7.60 -8.42 -24.39
CA GLU A 169 6.31 -7.88 -24.85
C GLU A 169 5.48 -8.87 -25.69
N THR A 170 5.71 -10.17 -25.52
CA THR A 170 5.06 -11.20 -26.35
C THR A 170 3.70 -11.61 -25.83
N GLN A 171 2.88 -12.25 -26.67
CA GLN A 171 1.58 -12.81 -26.24
C GLN A 171 1.74 -13.76 -25.05
N SER A 172 2.78 -14.57 -25.03
CA SER A 172 2.98 -15.61 -24.00
C SER A 172 3.41 -15.07 -22.65
N THR A 173 3.97 -13.86 -22.60
CA THR A 173 4.59 -13.31 -21.38
C THR A 173 3.92 -12.03 -20.89
N ILE A 174 2.91 -11.52 -21.60
CA ILE A 174 2.10 -10.40 -21.14
C ILE A 174 0.78 -10.98 -20.57
N PRO A 175 0.61 -11.06 -19.24
CA PRO A 175 -0.57 -11.67 -18.62
C PRO A 175 -1.84 -10.83 -18.84
N GLY A 176 -1.70 -9.51 -18.92
CA GLY A 176 -2.80 -8.58 -19.05
C GLY A 176 -3.60 -8.75 -20.33
N PRO A 177 -4.73 -8.04 -20.48
CA PRO A 177 -5.67 -8.24 -21.59
C PRO A 177 -5.08 -8.01 -22.98
N ALA A 178 -3.93 -7.35 -23.10
CA ALA A 178 -3.22 -7.24 -24.38
C ALA A 178 -2.62 -8.57 -24.85
N GLY A 179 -2.15 -9.42 -23.94
CA GLY A 179 -1.46 -10.68 -24.24
C GLY A 179 -2.14 -11.95 -23.68
N GLY A 180 -2.83 -11.90 -22.54
CA GLY A 180 -3.42 -13.09 -21.93
C GLY A 180 -2.43 -14.25 -21.76
N GLY A 181 -1.16 -13.92 -21.59
CA GLY A 181 -0.04 -14.84 -21.45
C GLY A 181 0.01 -15.53 -20.10
N GLU A 182 1.13 -16.19 -19.83
CA GLU A 182 1.43 -16.72 -18.51
C GLU A 182 1.52 -15.59 -17.48
N GLY A 183 1.16 -15.90 -16.24
CA GLY A 183 1.47 -15.04 -15.09
C GLY A 183 2.81 -15.44 -14.50
N PHE A 184 2.86 -15.62 -13.18
CA PHE A 184 4.09 -15.93 -12.45
C PHE A 184 4.81 -17.19 -12.97
N ASN A 185 6.10 -17.05 -13.22
CA ASN A 185 7.02 -18.12 -13.55
C ASN A 185 8.26 -18.08 -12.64
N ALA A 186 8.51 -19.17 -11.91
CA ALA A 186 9.66 -19.24 -11.00
C ALA A 186 11.03 -19.22 -11.70
N GLN A 187 11.08 -19.38 -13.03
CA GLN A 187 12.32 -19.30 -13.80
C GLN A 187 12.64 -17.86 -14.17
N ARG A 188 13.61 -17.26 -13.47
CA ARG A 188 14.14 -15.94 -13.82
C ARG A 188 15.00 -15.99 -15.08
N ASP A 189 14.79 -15.08 -16.02
CA ASP A 189 15.51 -15.01 -17.29
C ASP A 189 16.07 -13.62 -17.67
N ASP A 190 16.03 -12.66 -16.74
CA ASP A 190 16.65 -11.33 -16.89
C ASP A 190 17.72 -11.03 -15.81
N SER A 191 17.86 -9.76 -15.43
CA SER A 191 19.00 -9.20 -14.69
C SER A 191 19.04 -9.53 -13.21
N ASP A 192 17.94 -10.08 -12.68
CA ASP A 192 17.72 -10.45 -11.28
C ASP A 192 17.87 -9.27 -10.32
N LYS A 193 17.45 -8.09 -10.76
CA LYS A 193 17.61 -6.82 -10.03
C LYS A 193 16.45 -5.89 -10.30
N VAL A 194 15.87 -5.38 -9.22
CA VAL A 194 14.88 -4.31 -9.31
C VAL A 194 15.53 -3.05 -9.88
N SER A 195 14.98 -2.53 -10.97
CA SER A 195 15.50 -1.34 -11.63
C SER A 195 14.38 -0.48 -12.21
N PHE A 196 14.69 0.73 -12.70
CA PHE A 196 13.70 1.53 -13.41
C PHE A 196 13.30 0.81 -14.69
N HIS A 197 11.99 0.61 -14.88
CA HIS A 197 11.50 -0.04 -16.08
C HIS A 197 11.84 0.82 -17.32
N PRO A 198 12.45 0.24 -18.38
CA PRO A 198 12.91 1.00 -19.55
C PRO A 198 11.76 1.57 -20.39
N GLY A 199 10.56 1.03 -20.19
CA GLY A 199 9.33 1.39 -20.88
C GLY A 199 8.96 0.35 -21.93
N VAL A 200 7.85 0.58 -22.63
CA VAL A 200 7.39 -0.31 -23.71
C VAL A 200 7.96 0.19 -25.05
N ILE A 201 8.68 -0.67 -25.75
CA ILE A 201 9.18 -0.44 -27.12
C ILE A 201 8.01 -0.56 -28.10
N SER A 202 7.21 -1.62 -27.99
CA SER A 202 6.06 -1.92 -28.84
C SER A 202 6.40 -2.30 -30.29
N GLN A 203 5.42 -2.91 -30.96
CA GLN A 203 5.47 -3.18 -32.40
C GLN A 203 5.74 -1.91 -33.22
N ASP A 204 5.20 -0.78 -32.77
CA ASP A 204 5.26 0.49 -33.51
C ASP A 204 6.67 1.13 -33.50
N ASP A 205 7.54 0.79 -32.54
CA ASP A 205 8.96 1.22 -32.54
C ASP A 205 9.91 0.14 -33.08
N GLY A 206 9.39 -0.91 -33.71
CA GLY A 206 10.18 -1.89 -34.44
C GLY A 206 10.49 -3.19 -33.69
N LEU A 207 9.93 -3.40 -32.49
CA LEU A 207 9.95 -4.72 -31.85
C LEU A 207 8.87 -5.61 -32.47
N THR A 208 9.19 -6.27 -33.58
CA THR A 208 8.19 -7.00 -34.40
C THR A 208 7.49 -8.16 -33.70
N THR A 209 8.05 -8.65 -32.58
CA THR A 209 7.48 -9.73 -31.75
C THR A 209 6.53 -9.21 -30.68
N SER A 210 6.51 -7.91 -30.43
CA SER A 210 5.65 -7.30 -29.42
C SER A 210 4.18 -7.35 -29.84
N ILE A 211 3.31 -7.71 -28.90
CA ILE A 211 1.85 -7.59 -29.05
C ILE A 211 1.33 -6.24 -28.58
N LEU A 212 2.21 -5.41 -28.03
CA LEU A 212 1.90 -4.06 -27.58
C LEU A 212 2.03 -3.07 -28.75
N ASN A 213 1.34 -1.95 -28.59
CA ASN A 213 1.37 -0.80 -29.50
C ASN A 213 1.66 0.47 -28.70
N SER A 214 1.82 1.61 -29.38
CA SER A 214 2.20 2.89 -28.77
C SER A 214 1.29 3.36 -27.63
N THR A 215 0.04 2.88 -27.56
CA THR A 215 -0.89 3.26 -26.47
C THR A 215 -0.55 2.60 -25.14
N HIS A 216 0.19 1.48 -25.14
CA HIS A 216 0.62 0.77 -23.94
C HIS A 216 1.87 1.38 -23.30
N ARG A 217 2.47 2.39 -23.94
CA ARG A 217 3.60 3.12 -23.38
C ARG A 217 3.19 3.85 -22.11
N PHE A 218 4.14 3.95 -21.21
CA PHE A 218 4.04 4.72 -19.99
C PHE A 218 5.30 5.54 -19.79
N LEU A 219 5.16 6.59 -19.01
CA LEU A 219 6.27 7.41 -18.53
C LEU A 219 6.28 7.31 -17.01
N ASN A 220 7.40 7.69 -16.42
CA ASN A 220 7.46 7.95 -14.99
C ASN A 220 6.99 9.38 -14.70
N PRO A 221 6.13 9.56 -13.68
CA PRO A 221 5.51 8.55 -12.82
C PRO A 221 4.29 7.87 -13.45
N GLY A 222 4.03 6.61 -13.09
CA GLY A 222 2.88 5.84 -13.59
C GLY A 222 1.66 5.85 -12.67
N ALA A 223 1.82 6.22 -11.40
CA ALA A 223 0.71 6.48 -10.48
C ALA A 223 0.98 7.65 -9.53
N ALA A 224 -0.09 8.17 -8.93
CA ALA A 224 -0.03 9.09 -7.81
C ALA A 224 -0.64 8.42 -6.58
N LEU A 225 0.15 8.27 -5.52
CA LEU A 225 -0.26 7.79 -4.21
C LEU A 225 -0.56 9.00 -3.32
N VAL A 226 -1.71 8.97 -2.65
CA VAL A 226 -2.13 9.97 -1.67
C VAL A 226 -2.40 9.26 -0.36
N ILE A 227 -1.65 9.64 0.68
CA ILE A 227 -1.80 9.14 2.05
C ILE A 227 -2.41 10.26 2.85
N THR A 228 -3.54 10.03 3.51
CA THR A 228 -4.19 11.03 4.39
C THR A 228 -4.50 10.40 5.72
N ARG A 229 -4.09 11.04 6.83
CA ARG A 229 -4.54 10.62 8.16
C ARG A 229 -5.94 11.16 8.41
N ILE A 230 -6.88 10.28 8.75
CA ILE A 230 -8.27 10.64 8.99
C ILE A 230 -8.67 10.56 10.47
N GLU A 231 -7.94 9.77 11.27
CA GLU A 231 -8.11 9.61 12.73
C GLU A 231 -6.74 9.41 13.40
#